data_AF-A0ABD5GGK9-F1
#
_entry.id   AF-A0ABD5GGK9-F1
#
_cell.length_a   1.000
_cell.length_b   1.000
_cell.length_c   1.000
_cell.angle_alpha   90.00
_cell.angle_beta   90.00
_cell.angle_gamma   90.00
#
_symmetry.space_group_name_H-M   'P 1'
#
loop_
_entity.id
_entity.type
_entity.pdbx_description
1 polymer ?
#
loop_
_entity_poly.entity_id
_entity_poly.type
_entity_poly.pdbx_seq_one_letter_code
_entity_poly.pdbx_strand_id
1 'polypeptide(L)'
;MLRAPVSSAPSLVVPPAFALAREFGFGAYRLAWSGRDLDLLDGAGRSLWRTKGGFLSAGRADPVVGCEEQSLEGFQSAGRRLQVFGHLRCTDGRISAYRLEMQDEGARGVLLSVTLGDPALDRVVLRWQREPDERFQGVADAGNGSAASAGKGRGPIPEVKGRWTVGPSESLLLQSSSRTFYSGPGVTRAFDAESAGVVSLAVEAGSLELRVARPALSP
;
A
#
# COMPACT_ATOMS: atom_id res chain seq x y z
N MET A 1 7.18 -18.62 8.85
CA MET A 1 5.71 -18.49 8.76
C MET A 1 5.35 -17.08 9.16
N LEU A 2 4.85 -16.22 8.25
CA LEU A 2 4.34 -14.90 8.63
C LEU A 2 3.01 -15.04 9.41
N ARG A 3 3.08 -15.47 10.67
CA ARG A 3 2.01 -15.22 11.63
C ARG A 3 2.16 -13.77 12.05
N ALA A 4 1.47 -12.88 11.34
CA ALA A 4 1.40 -11.49 11.74
C ALA A 4 0.58 -11.44 13.05
N PRO A 5 1.06 -10.78 14.12
CA PRO A 5 0.22 -10.45 15.30
C PRO A 5 -0.83 -9.38 14.99
N VAL A 6 -1.10 -9.16 13.69
CA VAL A 6 -1.85 -8.03 13.15
C VAL A 6 -3.19 -8.57 12.66
N SER A 7 -3.93 -9.16 13.61
CA SER A 7 -5.15 -9.94 13.39
C SER A 7 -6.39 -9.06 13.24
N SER A 8 -6.31 -7.76 13.57
CA SER A 8 -7.48 -6.89 13.56
C SER A 8 -7.41 -5.85 12.44
N ALA A 9 -8.57 -5.42 11.94
CA ALA A 9 -8.64 -4.32 10.99
C ALA A 9 -8.15 -3.05 11.71
N PRO A 10 -7.17 -2.33 11.17
CA PRO A 10 -6.64 -1.17 11.86
C PRO A 10 -7.71 -0.08 11.98
N SER A 11 -7.74 0.60 13.12
CA SER A 11 -8.66 1.72 13.34
C SER A 11 -7.99 3.03 12.96
N LEU A 12 -8.80 4.02 12.58
CA LEU A 12 -8.33 5.39 12.32
C LEU A 12 -9.08 6.37 13.21
N VAL A 13 -8.34 7.01 14.11
CA VAL A 13 -8.77 8.15 14.89
C VAL A 13 -8.50 9.41 14.10
N VAL A 14 -9.56 10.14 13.76
CA VAL A 14 -9.50 11.39 12.99
C VAL A 14 -9.72 12.56 13.95
N PRO A 15 -8.71 13.41 14.17
CA PRO A 15 -8.91 14.64 14.94
C PRO A 15 -9.95 15.55 14.26
N PRO A 16 -10.71 16.37 15.02
CA PRO A 16 -11.76 17.22 14.46
C PRO A 16 -11.30 18.13 13.31
N ALA A 17 -10.04 18.59 13.34
CA ALA A 17 -9.44 19.41 12.27
C ALA A 17 -9.38 18.70 10.90
N PHE A 18 -9.50 17.38 10.87
CA PHE A 18 -9.49 16.56 9.67
C PHE A 18 -10.85 15.95 9.33
N ALA A 19 -11.93 16.34 10.01
CA ALA A 19 -13.26 15.80 9.74
C ALA A 19 -13.82 16.25 8.37
N LEU A 20 -13.32 17.36 7.82
CA LEU A 20 -13.79 17.89 6.53
C LEU A 20 -13.08 17.25 5.34
N ALA A 21 -13.82 17.07 4.26
CA ALA A 21 -13.30 16.57 3.01
C ALA A 21 -12.32 17.56 2.36
N ARG A 22 -11.25 17.05 1.76
CA ARG A 22 -10.17 17.84 1.14
C ARG A 22 -9.59 17.08 -0.04
N GLU A 23 -9.06 17.81 -1.02
CA GLU A 23 -8.26 17.23 -2.10
C GLU A 23 -6.85 17.80 -2.09
N PHE A 24 -5.87 16.95 -2.40
CA PHE A 24 -4.46 17.32 -2.47
C PHE A 24 -3.90 16.91 -3.82
N GLY A 25 -3.58 17.88 -4.67
CA GLY A 25 -2.90 17.64 -5.94
C GLY A 25 -1.39 17.45 -5.75
N PHE A 26 -0.80 16.53 -6.50
CA PHE A 26 0.64 16.35 -6.59
C PHE A 26 1.02 15.82 -7.98
N GLY A 27 1.72 16.63 -8.77
CA GLY A 27 1.99 16.32 -10.17
C GLY A 27 0.71 16.03 -10.96
N ALA A 28 0.64 14.87 -11.65
CA ALA A 28 -0.53 14.45 -12.43
C ALA A 28 -1.64 13.75 -11.61
N TYR A 29 -1.47 13.62 -10.28
CA TYR A 29 -2.33 12.82 -9.42
C TYR A 29 -2.99 13.68 -8.34
N ARG A 30 -4.04 13.12 -7.73
CA ARG A 30 -4.75 13.74 -6.61
C ARG A 30 -5.03 12.71 -5.53
N LEU A 31 -4.96 13.13 -4.27
CA LEU A 31 -5.48 12.36 -3.14
C LEU A 31 -6.74 13.05 -2.63
N ALA A 32 -7.87 12.37 -2.72
CA ALA A 32 -9.11 12.80 -2.08
C ALA A 32 -9.18 12.22 -0.66
N TRP A 33 -9.51 13.09 0.29
CA TRP A 33 -9.76 12.77 1.68
C TRP A 33 -11.22 13.06 2.01
N SER A 34 -11.95 12.08 2.54
CA SER A 34 -13.39 12.20 2.83
C SER A 34 -13.73 12.63 4.27
N GLY A 35 -12.72 12.83 5.12
CA GLY A 35 -12.89 12.88 6.57
C GLY A 35 -12.66 11.54 7.28
N ARG A 36 -12.51 10.45 6.52
CA ARG A 36 -12.17 9.12 7.06
C ARG A 36 -11.40 8.23 6.09
N ASP A 37 -11.58 8.43 4.79
CA ASP A 37 -11.06 7.55 3.75
C ASP A 37 -10.11 8.32 2.83
N LEU A 38 -9.13 7.61 2.29
CA LEU A 38 -8.20 8.11 1.28
C LEU A 38 -8.54 7.49 -0.08
N ASP A 39 -8.53 8.30 -1.13
CA ASP A 39 -8.66 7.84 -2.50
C ASP A 39 -7.61 8.50 -3.39
N LEU A 40 -6.64 7.71 -3.84
CA LEU A 40 -5.62 8.12 -4.78
C LEU A 40 -6.18 8.02 -6.20
N LEU A 41 -6.26 9.15 -6.89
CA LEU A 41 -6.86 9.31 -8.20
C LEU A 41 -5.79 9.64 -9.25
N ASP A 42 -5.96 9.08 -10.45
CA ASP A 42 -5.21 9.49 -11.64
C ASP A 42 -5.71 10.86 -12.18
N GLY A 43 -5.01 11.38 -13.21
CA GLY A 43 -5.36 12.67 -13.83
C GLY A 43 -6.77 12.72 -14.44
N ALA A 44 -7.38 11.56 -14.72
CA ALA A 44 -8.76 11.45 -15.20
C ALA A 44 -9.78 11.23 -14.06
N GLY A 45 -9.35 11.33 -12.79
CA GLY A 45 -10.22 11.19 -11.62
C GLY A 45 -10.58 9.75 -11.27
N ARG A 46 -9.81 8.77 -11.74
CA ARG A 46 -10.12 7.35 -11.55
C ARG A 46 -9.25 6.76 -10.44
N SER A 47 -9.86 5.94 -9.58
CA SER A 47 -9.20 5.38 -8.40
C SER A 47 -8.08 4.40 -8.76
N LEU A 48 -6.94 4.56 -8.09
CA LEU A 48 -5.77 3.70 -8.13
C LEU A 48 -5.61 2.94 -6.81
N TRP A 49 -5.84 3.61 -5.69
CA TRP A 49 -5.68 3.05 -4.36
C TRP A 49 -6.64 3.75 -3.41
N ARG A 50 -7.52 3.00 -2.75
CA ARG A 50 -8.56 3.53 -1.88
C ARG A 50 -8.54 2.84 -0.54
N THR A 51 -8.77 3.56 0.54
CA THR A 51 -8.89 2.99 1.89
C THR A 51 -10.31 3.09 2.40
N LYS A 52 -10.60 2.39 3.49
CA LYS A 52 -11.79 2.61 4.30
C LYS A 52 -11.35 2.71 5.76
N GLY A 53 -11.23 3.92 6.28
CA GLY A 53 -10.59 4.18 7.57
C GLY A 53 -9.11 3.82 7.57
N GLY A 54 -8.69 3.05 8.58
CA GLY A 54 -7.29 2.71 8.81
C GLY A 54 -6.67 1.91 7.65
N PHE A 55 -5.46 2.31 7.24
CA PHE A 55 -4.77 1.72 6.09
C PHE A 55 -3.41 1.14 6.43
N LEU A 56 -2.81 1.53 7.56
CA LEU A 56 -1.51 1.09 8.00
C LEU A 56 -1.59 0.33 9.32
N SER A 57 -0.76 -0.70 9.46
CA SER A 57 -0.40 -1.25 10.76
C SER A 57 1.08 -1.59 10.77
N ALA A 58 1.67 -1.65 11.96
CA ALA A 58 3.05 -2.04 12.15
C ALA A 58 3.18 -3.07 13.26
N GLY A 59 4.36 -3.64 13.42
CA GLY A 59 4.63 -4.53 14.53
C GLY A 59 6.09 -4.91 14.67
N ARG A 60 6.35 -5.70 15.71
CA ARG A 60 7.62 -6.38 15.95
C ARG A 60 7.36 -7.86 16.16
N ALA A 61 8.19 -8.72 15.57
CA ALA A 61 8.05 -10.18 15.73
C ALA A 61 8.53 -10.69 17.09
N ASP A 62 9.58 -10.10 17.67
CA ASP A 62 10.16 -10.56 18.95
C ASP A 62 10.67 -9.40 19.84
N PRO A 63 10.13 -9.21 21.05
CA PRO A 63 8.85 -9.77 21.48
C PRO A 63 7.70 -9.23 20.61
N VAL A 64 6.65 -10.04 20.51
CA VAL A 64 5.48 -9.76 19.67
C VAL A 64 4.79 -8.47 20.10
N VAL A 65 4.74 -7.49 19.20
CA VAL A 65 4.04 -6.20 19.38
C VAL A 65 3.24 -5.87 18.13
N GLY A 66 2.00 -5.43 18.29
CA GLY A 66 1.16 -4.92 17.21
C GLY A 66 0.84 -3.44 17.40
N CYS A 67 0.81 -2.68 16.31
CA CYS A 67 0.41 -1.27 16.30
C CYS A 67 -0.68 -1.07 15.23
N GLU A 68 -1.94 -1.05 15.67
CA GLU A 68 -3.12 -1.14 14.79
C GLU A 68 -4.04 0.09 14.88
N GLU A 69 -3.91 0.93 15.91
CA GLU A 69 -4.65 2.19 15.99
C GLU A 69 -3.84 3.32 15.37
N GLN A 70 -4.34 3.86 14.27
CA GLN A 70 -3.78 5.03 13.60
C GLN A 70 -4.43 6.31 14.14
N SER A 71 -3.62 7.34 14.30
CA SER A 71 -4.06 8.73 14.41
C SER A 71 -3.46 9.53 13.26
N LEU A 72 -4.26 10.39 12.66
CA LEU A 72 -3.84 11.29 11.59
C LEU A 72 -3.35 12.62 12.17
N GLU A 73 -2.15 13.05 11.80
CA GLU A 73 -1.58 14.32 12.23
C GLU A 73 -1.60 15.38 11.12
N GLY A 74 -1.41 14.98 9.85
CA GLY A 74 -1.44 15.96 8.78
C GLY A 74 -1.19 15.44 7.37
N PHE A 75 -1.28 16.41 6.46
CA PHE A 75 -0.99 16.26 5.04
C PHE A 75 0.03 17.33 4.64
N GLN A 76 1.04 16.96 3.87
CA GLN A 76 2.02 17.90 3.34
C GLN A 76 2.23 17.67 1.85
N SER A 77 1.96 18.68 1.03
CA SER A 77 2.18 18.64 -0.42
C SER A 77 3.42 19.45 -0.79
N ALA A 78 4.22 18.93 -1.72
CA ALA A 78 5.42 19.57 -2.24
C ALA A 78 5.66 19.14 -3.70
N GLY A 79 5.12 19.92 -4.65
CA GLY A 79 5.29 19.69 -6.08
C GLY A 79 4.71 18.34 -6.54
N ARG A 80 5.59 17.36 -6.76
CA ARG A 80 5.24 15.99 -7.20
C ARG A 80 5.12 14.99 -6.04
N ARG A 81 5.21 15.47 -4.80
CA ARG A 81 5.10 14.68 -3.57
C ARG A 81 3.90 15.09 -2.75
N LEU A 82 3.27 14.11 -2.12
CA LEU A 82 2.29 14.29 -1.07
C LEU A 82 2.62 13.33 0.07
N GLN A 83 2.57 13.81 1.31
CA GLN A 83 2.77 13.01 2.50
C GLN A 83 1.51 13.02 3.37
N VAL A 84 1.16 11.86 3.89
CA VAL A 84 0.18 11.66 4.98
C VAL A 84 0.97 11.14 6.17
N PHE A 85 0.84 11.76 7.34
CA PHE A 85 1.61 11.37 8.51
C PHE A 85 0.79 11.45 9.78
N GLY A 86 1.26 10.72 10.79
CA GLY A 86 0.70 10.72 12.12
C GLY A 86 1.31 9.62 12.97
N HIS A 87 0.51 8.95 13.79
CA HIS A 87 1.00 8.02 14.79
C HIS A 87 0.27 6.68 14.77
N LEU A 88 1.00 5.63 15.17
CA LEU A 88 0.48 4.30 15.49
C LEU A 88 0.61 4.07 16.98
N ARG A 89 -0.47 3.65 17.64
CA ARG A 89 -0.44 3.18 19.03
C ARG A 89 -0.24 1.66 19.06
N CYS A 90 0.75 1.23 19.84
CA CYS A 90 1.15 -0.16 19.97
C CYS A 90 0.55 -0.82 21.22
N THR A 91 0.44 -2.16 21.19
CA THR A 91 -0.10 -2.97 22.29
C THR A 91 0.72 -2.90 23.57
N ASP A 92 2.00 -2.53 23.47
CA ASP A 92 2.91 -2.32 24.59
C ASP A 92 2.89 -0.87 25.12
N GLY A 93 1.95 -0.05 24.65
CA GLY A 93 1.78 1.35 25.05
C GLY A 93 2.69 2.34 24.33
N ARG A 94 3.63 1.88 23.49
CA ARG A 94 4.47 2.76 22.68
C ARG A 94 3.67 3.44 21.57
N ILE A 95 4.18 4.59 21.13
CA ILE A 95 3.65 5.35 20.01
C ILE A 95 4.77 5.49 18.97
N SER A 96 4.51 5.06 17.74
CA SER A 96 5.43 5.24 16.61
C SER A 96 4.85 6.25 15.64
N ALA A 97 5.63 7.25 15.23
CA ALA A 97 5.26 8.05 14.07
C ALA A 97 5.21 7.16 12.81
N TYR A 98 4.40 7.54 11.83
CA TYR A 98 4.43 6.98 10.49
C TYR A 98 4.36 8.10 9.45
N ARG A 99 4.91 7.81 8.27
CA ARG A 99 4.74 8.63 7.06
C ARG A 99 4.41 7.72 5.89
N LEU A 100 3.33 8.05 5.17
CA LEU A 100 3.01 7.54 3.85
C LEU A 100 3.30 8.65 2.85
N GLU A 101 4.35 8.49 2.05
CA GLU A 101 4.67 9.37 0.93
C GLU A 101 4.09 8.80 -0.37
N MET A 102 3.49 9.67 -1.17
CA MET A 102 3.08 9.45 -2.55
C MET A 102 3.92 10.34 -3.45
N GLN A 103 4.63 9.73 -4.39
CA GLN A 103 5.46 10.42 -5.37
C GLN A 103 4.97 10.11 -6.78
N ASP A 104 4.65 11.15 -7.54
CA ASP A 104 4.41 11.04 -8.99
C ASP A 104 5.73 10.68 -9.70
N GLU A 105 5.81 9.49 -10.29
CA GLU A 105 6.94 8.98 -11.08
C GLU A 105 6.69 9.03 -12.60
N GLY A 106 5.74 9.83 -13.04
CA GLY A 106 5.35 10.03 -14.44
C GLY A 106 4.69 8.79 -15.02
N ALA A 107 5.18 8.32 -16.16
CA ALA A 107 4.64 7.13 -16.83
C ALA A 107 4.70 5.84 -15.97
N ARG A 108 5.55 5.81 -14.93
CA ARG A 108 5.65 4.68 -14.00
C ARG A 108 4.51 4.64 -12.97
N GLY A 109 3.70 5.69 -12.84
CA GLY A 109 2.63 5.75 -11.84
C GLY A 109 3.05 6.50 -10.58
N VAL A 110 2.47 6.10 -9.45
CA VAL A 110 2.72 6.68 -8.12
C VAL A 110 3.52 5.68 -7.29
N LEU A 111 4.63 6.11 -6.72
CA LEU A 111 5.34 5.37 -5.68
C LEU A 111 4.73 5.69 -4.32
N LEU A 112 4.25 4.65 -3.62
CA LEU A 112 3.84 4.70 -2.22
C LEU A 112 5.01 4.21 -1.37
N SER A 113 5.50 5.06 -0.47
CA SER A 113 6.58 4.73 0.47
C SER A 113 6.10 4.93 1.90
N VAL A 114 6.17 3.88 2.71
CA VAL A 114 5.85 3.93 4.13
C VAL A 114 7.13 3.87 4.95
N THR A 115 7.24 4.74 5.95
CA THR A 115 8.33 4.73 6.92
C THR A 115 7.78 4.84 8.33
N LEU A 116 8.32 4.05 9.26
CA LEU A 116 8.02 4.10 10.67
C LEU A 116 9.09 4.91 11.43
N GLY A 117 8.67 5.64 12.46
CA GLY A 117 9.55 6.40 13.33
C GLY A 117 10.22 5.56 14.42
N ASP A 118 9.61 4.44 14.84
CA ASP A 118 10.21 3.51 15.78
C ASP A 118 11.06 2.45 15.04
N PRO A 119 12.40 2.48 15.17
CA PRO A 119 13.28 1.54 14.47
C PRO A 119 13.18 0.10 15.00
N ALA A 120 12.52 -0.13 16.14
CA ALA A 120 12.30 -1.48 16.65
C ALA A 120 11.15 -2.21 15.94
N LEU A 121 10.33 -1.51 15.16
CA LEU A 121 9.24 -2.11 14.38
C LEU A 121 9.80 -2.68 13.07
N ASP A 122 9.68 -4.00 12.91
CA ASP A 122 10.26 -4.76 11.80
C ASP A 122 9.19 -5.38 10.88
N ARG A 123 7.93 -4.97 11.05
CA ARG A 123 6.80 -5.37 10.21
C ARG A 123 5.96 -4.16 9.84
N VAL A 124 5.61 -4.03 8.57
CA VAL A 124 4.68 -3.02 8.04
C VAL A 124 3.62 -3.73 7.20
N VAL A 125 2.35 -3.32 7.35
CA VAL A 125 1.25 -3.79 6.49
C VAL A 125 0.45 -2.61 5.97
N LEU A 126 0.42 -2.47 4.64
CA LEU A 126 -0.41 -1.49 3.94
C LEU A 126 -1.68 -2.17 3.43
N ARG A 127 -2.85 -1.56 3.63
CA ARG A 127 -4.17 -2.10 3.25
C ARG A 127 -4.95 -1.13 2.37
N TRP A 128 -5.74 -1.68 1.46
CA TRP A 128 -6.65 -0.93 0.59
C TRP A 128 -7.89 -1.74 0.21
N GLN A 129 -8.88 -1.05 -0.35
CA GLN A 129 -10.13 -1.66 -0.80
C GLN A 129 -9.92 -2.42 -2.11
N ARG A 130 -10.44 -3.65 -2.14
CA ARG A 130 -10.61 -4.46 -3.35
C ARG A 130 -11.90 -4.05 -4.04
N GLU A 131 -11.88 -3.83 -5.35
CA GLU A 131 -13.15 -3.64 -6.07
C GLU A 131 -13.95 -4.96 -6.13
N PRO A 132 -15.29 -4.95 -6.11
CA PRO A 132 -16.11 -6.17 -5.96
C PRO A 132 -15.78 -7.32 -6.92
N ASP A 133 -15.40 -7.01 -8.17
CA ASP A 133 -15.04 -8.00 -9.19
C ASP A 133 -13.55 -7.99 -9.54
N GLU A 134 -12.74 -7.33 -8.71
CA GLU A 134 -11.30 -7.24 -8.95
C GLU A 134 -10.64 -8.59 -8.77
N ARG A 135 -9.98 -9.07 -9.82
CA ARG A 135 -9.13 -10.26 -9.77
C ARG A 135 -7.70 -9.84 -10.01
N PHE A 136 -6.80 -10.40 -9.22
CA PHE A 136 -5.38 -10.14 -9.34
C PHE A 136 -4.72 -11.28 -10.07
N GLN A 137 -3.96 -10.94 -11.10
CA GLN A 137 -2.98 -11.79 -11.74
C GLN A 137 -1.61 -11.34 -11.26
N GLY A 138 -0.64 -12.23 -11.12
CA GLY A 138 0.71 -11.75 -10.83
C GLY A 138 1.85 -12.71 -11.10
N VAL A 139 3.06 -12.15 -10.99
CA VAL A 139 4.33 -12.82 -11.28
C VAL A 139 5.35 -12.44 -10.21
N ALA A 140 6.10 -13.43 -9.72
CA ALA A 140 7.37 -13.22 -9.03
C ALA A 140 8.52 -13.17 -10.07
N ASP A 141 9.50 -12.30 -9.86
CA ASP A 141 10.58 -11.97 -10.81
C ASP A 141 10.13 -11.23 -12.08
N ALA A 142 9.24 -10.27 -11.92
CA ALA A 142 9.01 -9.22 -12.91
C ALA A 142 10.17 -8.22 -12.94
N GLY A 143 11.23 -8.53 -13.70
CA GLY A 143 12.28 -7.55 -14.02
C GLY A 143 11.70 -6.21 -14.46
N ASN A 144 12.28 -5.10 -13.97
CA ASN A 144 11.95 -3.68 -14.19
C ASN A 144 10.71 -3.39 -15.07
N GLY A 145 9.52 -3.66 -14.52
CA GLY A 145 8.35 -2.81 -14.73
C GLY A 145 7.80 -2.64 -16.15
N SER A 146 7.77 -3.68 -16.97
CA SER A 146 6.85 -3.68 -18.11
C SER A 146 6.05 -4.97 -18.19
N ALA A 147 4.72 -4.87 -18.07
CA ALA A 147 3.81 -5.93 -18.48
C ALA A 147 4.05 -6.31 -19.97
N ALA A 148 4.67 -5.43 -20.77
CA ALA A 148 5.07 -5.73 -22.14
C ALA A 148 6.17 -6.81 -22.25
N SER A 149 7.03 -6.97 -21.22
CA SER A 149 8.00 -8.07 -21.15
C SER A 149 7.39 -9.39 -20.71
N ALA A 150 6.15 -9.41 -20.21
CA ALA A 150 5.40 -10.65 -19.97
C ALA A 150 4.78 -11.21 -21.26
N GLY A 151 4.73 -10.44 -22.35
CA GLY A 151 4.03 -10.80 -23.60
C GLY A 151 4.83 -11.62 -24.61
N LYS A 152 6.16 -11.76 -24.47
CA LYS A 152 6.97 -12.62 -25.37
C LYS A 152 7.52 -13.84 -24.63
N GLY A 153 6.73 -14.91 -24.60
CA GLY A 153 7.19 -16.26 -24.26
C GLY A 153 6.87 -16.76 -22.85
N ARG A 154 6.25 -15.95 -21.98
CA ARG A 154 5.66 -16.43 -20.72
C ARG A 154 4.17 -16.68 -20.96
N GLY A 155 3.68 -17.85 -20.54
CA GLY A 155 2.26 -18.20 -20.62
C GLY A 155 1.36 -17.23 -19.84
N PRO A 156 0.04 -17.44 -19.81
CA PRO A 156 -0.89 -16.56 -19.12
C PRO A 156 -0.46 -16.32 -17.66
N ILE A 157 -0.51 -15.05 -17.22
CA ILE A 157 -0.18 -14.70 -15.83
C ILE A 157 -1.22 -15.37 -14.91
N PRO A 158 -0.80 -16.20 -13.93
CA PRO A 158 -1.74 -16.90 -13.08
C PRO A 158 -2.51 -15.94 -12.19
N GLU A 159 -3.78 -16.27 -11.94
CA GLU A 159 -4.59 -15.59 -10.93
C GLU A 159 -4.03 -15.89 -9.54
N VAL A 160 -3.86 -14.85 -8.73
CA VAL A 160 -3.43 -14.93 -7.35
C VAL A 160 -4.63 -15.31 -6.49
N LYS A 161 -4.58 -16.51 -5.91
CA LYS A 161 -5.61 -17.00 -4.99
C LYS A 161 -5.10 -16.88 -3.56
N GLY A 162 -5.76 -16.01 -2.80
CA GLY A 162 -5.50 -15.79 -1.39
C GLY A 162 -4.14 -15.16 -1.10
N ARG A 163 -3.46 -15.65 -0.06
CA ARG A 163 -2.17 -15.12 0.36
C ARG A 163 -1.00 -15.62 -0.48
N TRP A 164 -0.17 -14.70 -0.94
CA TRP A 164 1.03 -14.98 -1.73
C TRP A 164 2.27 -14.33 -1.13
N THR A 165 3.27 -15.14 -0.77
CA THR A 165 4.54 -14.67 -0.19
C THR A 165 5.65 -14.75 -1.22
N VAL A 166 6.48 -13.70 -1.27
CA VAL A 166 7.61 -13.54 -2.19
C VAL A 166 8.88 -13.26 -1.38
N GLY A 167 9.97 -13.96 -1.72
CA GLY A 167 11.24 -13.85 -1.01
C GLY A 167 11.99 -12.54 -1.32
N PRO A 168 13.05 -12.20 -0.56
CA PRO A 168 13.76 -10.94 -0.70
C PRO A 168 14.48 -10.78 -2.04
N SER A 169 14.83 -11.87 -2.74
CA SER A 169 15.50 -11.81 -4.05
C SER A 169 14.56 -11.48 -5.21
N GLU A 170 13.26 -11.67 -5.03
CA GLU A 170 12.28 -11.64 -6.10
C GLU A 170 11.56 -10.28 -6.15
N SER A 171 11.12 -9.81 -7.30
CA SER A 171 10.16 -8.70 -7.39
C SER A 171 8.73 -9.22 -7.42
N LEU A 172 7.76 -8.44 -6.95
CA LEU A 172 6.34 -8.76 -7.04
C LEU A 172 5.64 -7.82 -8.03
N LEU A 173 4.98 -8.38 -9.04
CA LEU A 173 4.07 -7.68 -9.95
C LEU A 173 2.66 -8.26 -9.81
N LEU A 174 1.68 -7.39 -9.58
CA LEU A 174 0.27 -7.73 -9.54
C LEU A 174 -0.49 -6.83 -10.50
N GLN A 175 -1.47 -7.37 -11.20
CA GLN A 175 -2.28 -6.65 -12.16
C GLN A 175 -3.75 -7.05 -12.01
N SER A 176 -4.63 -6.06 -12.06
CA SER A 176 -6.06 -6.22 -12.23
C SER A 176 -6.53 -5.48 -13.49
N SER A 177 -7.83 -5.49 -13.76
CA SER A 177 -8.43 -4.73 -14.87
C SER A 177 -8.33 -3.21 -14.69
N SER A 178 -8.10 -2.72 -13.47
CA SER A 178 -8.13 -1.29 -13.14
C SER A 178 -6.78 -0.73 -12.70
N ARG A 179 -5.82 -1.57 -12.29
CA ARG A 179 -4.54 -1.12 -11.74
C ARG A 179 -3.45 -2.18 -11.79
N THR A 180 -2.21 -1.71 -11.74
CA THR A 180 -1.00 -2.52 -11.61
C THR A 180 -0.26 -2.10 -10.36
N PHE A 181 0.22 -3.08 -9.59
CA PHE A 181 1.04 -2.92 -8.42
C PHE A 181 2.41 -3.56 -8.63
N TYR A 182 3.46 -2.86 -8.25
CA TYR A 182 4.83 -3.37 -8.31
C TYR A 182 5.55 -3.10 -6.99
N SER A 183 6.17 -4.13 -6.42
CA SER A 183 7.07 -4.00 -5.27
C SER A 183 8.40 -4.66 -5.60
N GLY A 184 9.48 -3.87 -5.53
CA GLY A 184 10.84 -4.32 -5.86
C GLY A 184 11.40 -5.31 -4.84
N PRO A 185 12.51 -6.00 -5.17
CA PRO A 185 13.18 -6.92 -4.25
C PRO A 185 13.77 -6.19 -3.03
N GLY A 186 14.23 -6.94 -2.04
CA GLY A 186 14.98 -6.47 -0.88
C GLY A 186 14.47 -7.01 0.45
N VAL A 187 13.17 -7.32 0.55
CA VAL A 187 12.53 -7.79 1.77
C VAL A 187 11.52 -8.90 1.47
N THR A 188 11.27 -9.78 2.44
CA THR A 188 10.15 -10.71 2.35
C THR A 188 8.85 -9.93 2.30
N ARG A 189 7.99 -10.23 1.32
CA ARG A 189 6.69 -9.60 1.11
C ARG A 189 5.59 -10.64 1.14
N ALA A 190 4.42 -10.29 1.66
CA ALA A 190 3.22 -11.09 1.54
C ALA A 190 2.06 -10.22 1.05
N PHE A 191 1.56 -10.54 -0.14
CA PHE A 191 0.30 -10.03 -0.65
C PHE A 191 -0.86 -10.89 -0.15
N ASP A 192 -1.98 -10.27 0.19
CA ASP A 192 -3.17 -10.99 0.64
C ASP A 192 -4.44 -10.35 0.06
N ALA A 193 -5.27 -11.17 -0.57
CA ALA A 193 -6.58 -10.80 -1.10
C ALA A 193 -7.70 -11.78 -0.66
N GLU A 194 -7.50 -12.53 0.44
CA GLU A 194 -8.48 -13.48 1.00
C GLU A 194 -9.68 -12.77 1.62
N SER A 195 -9.46 -11.60 2.22
CA SER A 195 -10.52 -10.84 2.88
C SER A 195 -11.46 -10.20 1.85
N ALA A 196 -12.77 -10.40 2.03
CA ALA A 196 -13.77 -9.77 1.18
C ALA A 196 -13.63 -8.23 1.24
N GLY A 197 -13.36 -7.60 0.10
CA GLY A 197 -13.27 -6.14 -0.03
C GLY A 197 -11.96 -5.50 0.44
N VAL A 198 -10.98 -6.26 0.95
CA VAL A 198 -9.69 -5.70 1.42
C VAL A 198 -8.52 -6.48 0.85
N VAL A 199 -7.51 -5.73 0.40
CA VAL A 199 -6.22 -6.25 -0.04
C VAL A 199 -5.14 -5.70 0.88
N SER A 200 -4.08 -6.48 1.10
CA SER A 200 -2.92 -6.02 1.86
C SER A 200 -1.58 -6.41 1.23
N LEU A 201 -0.56 -5.60 1.54
CA LEU A 201 0.84 -5.93 1.34
C LEU A 201 1.57 -5.79 2.67
N ALA A 202 2.11 -6.91 3.17
CA ALA A 202 2.94 -6.98 4.36
C ALA A 202 4.41 -7.12 3.98
N VAL A 203 5.32 -6.50 4.73
CA VAL A 203 6.77 -6.63 4.58
C VAL A 203 7.44 -6.98 5.91
N GLU A 204 8.55 -7.71 5.83
CA GLU A 204 9.47 -7.95 6.95
C GLU A 204 10.55 -6.87 7.03
N ALA A 205 10.12 -5.62 7.20
CA ALA A 205 10.98 -4.46 7.42
C ALA A 205 10.19 -3.30 8.06
N GLY A 206 10.90 -2.31 8.59
CA GLY A 206 10.33 -1.04 9.11
C GLY A 206 9.90 -0.04 8.02
N SER A 207 10.02 -0.42 6.74
CA SER A 207 9.63 0.39 5.58
C SER A 207 9.05 -0.46 4.47
N LEU A 208 8.13 0.11 3.69
CA LEU A 208 7.46 -0.55 2.56
C LEU A 208 7.47 0.37 1.34
N GLU A 209 7.78 -0.18 0.16
CA GLU A 209 7.61 0.50 -1.11
C GLU A 209 6.67 -0.28 -2.05
N LEU A 210 5.71 0.43 -2.62
CA LEU A 210 4.71 -0.09 -3.54
C LEU A 210 4.42 0.94 -4.62
N ARG A 211 4.71 0.61 -5.87
CA ARG A 211 4.29 1.42 -7.02
C ARG A 211 2.89 1.00 -7.45
N VAL A 212 2.02 1.97 -7.69
CA VAL A 212 0.68 1.78 -8.25
C VAL A 212 0.52 2.59 -9.52
N ALA A 213 0.00 1.96 -10.56
CA ALA A 213 -0.25 2.59 -11.85
C ALA A 213 -1.56 2.08 -12.45
N ARG A 214 -2.00 2.74 -13.52
CA ARG A 214 -2.98 2.12 -14.42
C ARG A 214 -2.35 0.90 -15.10
N PRO A 215 -3.17 -0.11 -15.46
CA PRO A 215 -2.69 -1.18 -16.33
C PRO A 215 -2.13 -0.52 -17.59
N ALA A 216 -0.98 -0.99 -18.04
CA ALA A 216 -0.58 -0.71 -19.41
C ALA A 216 -1.74 -1.21 -20.29
N LEU A 217 -2.28 -0.34 -21.15
CA LEU A 217 -3.25 -0.77 -22.14
C LEU A 217 -2.63 -1.97 -22.86
N SER A 218 -3.22 -3.15 -22.67
CA SER A 218 -2.91 -4.26 -23.57
C SER A 218 -3.26 -3.76 -24.97
N PRO A 219 -2.31 -3.74 -25.91
CA PRO A 219 -2.59 -3.36 -27.29
C PRO A 219 -3.65 -4.27 -27.92
#